data_AF-A0A7W0XWC5-F1
#
_entry.id   AF-A0A7W0XWC5-F1
#
_cell.length_a   1.000
_cell.length_b   1.000
_cell.length_c   1.000
_cell.angle_alpha   90.00
_cell.angle_beta   90.00
_cell.angle_gamma   90.00
#
_symmetry.space_group_name_H-M   'P 1'
#
loop_
_entity.id
_entity.type
_entity.pdbx_description
1 polymer ?
#
loop_
_entity_poly.entity_id
_entity_poly.type
_entity_poly.pdbx_seq_one_letter_code
_entity_poly.pdbx_strand_id
1 'polypeptide(L)'
;AHGTRDRWVDNRMSLDFALRAKRIHPDVARFEVPGVGHALLRRAHDWHDFATNAALGILGLEPLWPLVANALHEESPAGLRVPLVVPRSTASAARP
;
A
#
# COMPACT_ATOMS: atom_id res chain seq x y z
N ALA A 1 -1.51 -3.28 -3.22
CA ALA A 1 -2.64 -2.47 -2.72
C ALA A 1 -3.91 -2.82 -3.50
N HIS A 2 -5.11 -2.58 -2.97
CA HIS A 2 -6.38 -2.89 -3.65
C HIS A 2 -7.42 -1.78 -3.42
N GLY A 3 -8.19 -1.40 -4.44
CA GLY A 3 -9.28 -0.43 -4.30
C GLY A 3 -10.48 -0.99 -3.52
N THR A 4 -10.98 -0.28 -2.51
CA THR A 4 -12.08 -0.78 -1.68
C THR A 4 -13.44 -0.85 -2.38
N ARG A 5 -13.57 -0.27 -3.58
CA ARG A 5 -14.77 -0.32 -4.43
C ARG A 5 -14.50 -1.01 -5.76
N ASP A 6 -13.52 -1.90 -5.82
CA ASP A 6 -13.29 -2.73 -6.99
C ASP A 6 -14.49 -3.65 -7.25
N ARG A 7 -15.04 -3.58 -8.46
CA ARG A 7 -16.19 -4.37 -8.93
C ARG A 7 -15.78 -5.50 -9.88
N TRP A 8 -14.52 -5.53 -10.30
CA TRP A 8 -13.96 -6.53 -11.21
C TRP A 8 -13.28 -7.65 -10.44
N VAL A 9 -12.48 -7.28 -9.43
CA VAL A 9 -11.85 -8.22 -8.51
C VAL A 9 -12.17 -7.76 -7.09
N ASP A 10 -12.93 -8.56 -6.34
CA ASP A 10 -13.31 -8.21 -4.97
C ASP A 10 -12.05 -7.98 -4.12
N ASN A 11 -12.01 -6.85 -3.41
CA ASN A 11 -10.91 -6.50 -2.52
C ASN A 11 -10.64 -7.59 -1.45
N ARG A 12 -11.65 -8.39 -1.09
CA ARG A 12 -11.53 -9.50 -0.15
C ARG A 12 -10.57 -10.57 -0.66
N MET A 13 -10.50 -10.80 -1.97
CA MET A 13 -9.61 -11.80 -2.55
C MET A 13 -8.14 -11.49 -2.27
N SER A 14 -7.73 -10.22 -2.39
CA SER A 14 -6.36 -9.82 -2.08
C SER A 14 -6.08 -9.84 -0.58
N LEU A 15 -7.09 -9.58 0.27
CA LEU A 15 -6.95 -9.73 1.72
C LEU A 15 -6.77 -11.20 2.11
N ASP A 16 -7.58 -12.10 1.56
CA ASP A 16 -7.50 -13.54 1.84
C ASP A 16 -6.14 -14.09 1.41
N PHE A 17 -5.63 -13.66 0.26
CA PHE A 17 -4.27 -13.98 -0.17
C PHE A 17 -3.23 -13.48 0.85
N ALA A 18 -3.30 -12.21 1.25
CA ALA A 18 -2.34 -11.62 2.18
C ALA A 18 -2.36 -12.29 3.56
N LEU A 19 -3.54 -12.67 4.06
CA LEU A 19 -3.68 -13.45 5.30
C LEU A 19 -2.99 -14.80 5.21
N ARG A 20 -3.13 -15.51 4.08
CA ARG A 20 -2.42 -16.79 3.88
C ARG A 20 -0.91 -16.60 3.79
N ALA A 21 -0.46 -15.57 3.07
CA ALA A 21 0.95 -15.25 2.91
C ALA A 21 1.61 -14.87 4.25
N LYS A 22 0.97 -14.01 5.06
CA LYS A 22 1.53 -13.53 6.32
C LYS A 22 1.71 -14.64 7.38
N ARG A 23 0.93 -15.73 7.28
CA ARG A 23 1.13 -16.92 8.12
C ARG A 23 2.41 -17.68 7.81
N ILE A 24 2.94 -17.54 6.60
CA ILE A 24 4.15 -18.23 6.13
C ILE A 24 5.35 -17.29 6.23
N HIS A 25 5.16 -15.98 5.98
CA HIS A 25 6.21 -14.99 5.99
C HIS A 25 5.77 -13.70 6.72
N PRO A 26 6.49 -13.25 7.75
CA PRO A 26 6.08 -12.07 8.53
C PRO A 26 6.11 -10.77 7.72
N ASP A 27 7.04 -10.65 6.75
CA ASP A 27 7.20 -9.44 5.93
C ASP A 27 6.17 -9.35 4.78
N VAL A 28 4.90 -9.40 5.15
CA VAL A 28 3.78 -9.18 4.24
C VAL A 28 2.97 -7.99 4.75
N ALA A 29 2.78 -7.00 3.89
CA ALA A 29 1.90 -5.86 4.13
C ALA A 29 0.90 -5.73 2.99
N ARG A 30 -0.33 -5.30 3.31
CA ARG A 30 -1.37 -5.01 2.32
C ARG A 30 -2.06 -3.70 2.64
N PHE A 31 -2.30 -2.96 1.56
CA PHE A 31 -2.89 -1.62 1.61
C PHE A 31 -4.24 -1.58 0.89
N GLU A 32 -5.18 -0.84 1.46
CA GLU A 32 -6.50 -0.57 0.92
C GLU A 32 -6.56 0.87 0.41
N VAL A 33 -6.93 1.06 -0.86
CA VAL A 33 -7.08 2.39 -1.45
C VAL A 33 -8.54 2.82 -1.32
N PRO A 34 -8.89 3.76 -0.42
CA PRO A 34 -10.28 4.02 -0.08
C PRO A 34 -11.07 4.64 -1.24
N GLY A 35 -12.25 4.08 -1.53
CA GLY A 35 -13.25 4.70 -2.40
C GLY A 35 -12.98 4.54 -3.91
N VAL A 36 -11.97 3.78 -4.31
CA VAL A 36 -11.61 3.58 -5.73
C VAL A 36 -11.84 2.15 -6.19
N GLY A 37 -12.08 2.01 -7.49
CA GLY A 37 -12.24 0.71 -8.16
C GLY A 37 -10.93 0.17 -8.72
N HIS A 38 -11.03 -0.85 -9.57
CA HIS A 38 -9.91 -1.64 -10.10
C HIS A 38 -8.71 -0.82 -10.56
N ALA A 39 -8.94 0.20 -11.38
CA ALA A 39 -7.86 0.99 -12.00
C ALA A 39 -7.23 2.05 -11.08
N LEU A 40 -7.72 2.22 -9.85
CA LEU A 40 -7.22 3.19 -8.85
C LEU A 40 -7.19 4.66 -9.30
N LEU A 41 -7.76 5.01 -10.47
CA LEU A 41 -7.56 6.30 -11.15
C LEU A 41 -7.88 7.54 -10.29
N ARG A 42 -8.93 7.49 -9.46
CA ARG A 42 -9.30 8.64 -8.60
C ARG A 42 -8.29 8.91 -7.46
N ARG A 43 -7.33 8.01 -7.25
CA ARG A 43 -6.24 8.10 -6.27
C ARG A 43 -4.91 7.70 -6.93
N ALA A 44 -4.76 8.00 -8.23
CA ALA A 44 -3.58 7.64 -8.99
C ALA A 44 -2.30 8.24 -8.39
N HIS A 45 -2.36 9.46 -7.84
CA HIS A 45 -1.23 10.09 -7.15
C HIS A 45 -0.75 9.23 -5.97
N ASP A 46 -1.64 8.93 -5.02
CA ASP A 46 -1.34 8.08 -3.86
C ASP A 46 -0.77 6.72 -4.27
N TRP A 47 -1.31 6.14 -5.35
CA TRP A 47 -0.83 4.87 -5.90
C TRP A 47 0.58 4.97 -6.46
N HIS A 48 0.87 5.97 -7.30
CA HIS A 48 2.20 6.13 -7.89
C HIS A 48 3.27 6.48 -6.84
N ASP A 49 2.94 7.33 -5.86
CA ASP A 49 3.83 7.62 -4.74
C ASP A 49 4.14 6.37 -3.94
N PHE A 50 3.11 5.58 -3.61
CA PHE A 50 3.29 4.31 -2.92
C PHE A 50 4.15 3.34 -3.72
N ALA A 51 3.82 3.11 -4.99
CA ALA A 51 4.54 2.17 -5.83
C ALA A 51 6.01 2.57 -5.99
N THR A 52 6.28 3.86 -6.20
CA THR A 52 7.64 4.39 -6.36
C THR A 52 8.45 4.25 -5.08
N ASN A 53 7.95 4.77 -3.96
CA ASN A 53 8.67 4.75 -2.69
C ASN A 53 8.84 3.32 -2.14
N ALA A 54 7.84 2.46 -2.30
CA ALA A 54 7.96 1.05 -1.91
C ALA A 54 8.99 0.32 -2.78
N ALA A 55 8.99 0.52 -4.10
CA ALA A 55 9.96 -0.13 -4.98
C ALA A 55 11.40 0.32 -4.68
N LEU A 56 11.64 1.62 -4.54
CA LEU A 56 12.97 2.14 -4.20
C LEU A 56 13.46 1.62 -2.85
N GLY A 57 12.58 1.58 -1.84
CA GLY A 57 12.87 1.07 -0.51
C GLY A 57 13.18 -0.43 -0.48
N ILE A 58 12.35 -1.24 -1.14
CA ILE A 58 12.52 -2.71 -1.19
C ILE A 58 13.79 -3.09 -1.97
N LEU A 59 14.15 -2.33 -3.00
CA LEU A 59 15.39 -2.53 -3.76
C LEU A 59 16.65 -1.99 -3.05
N GLY A 60 16.50 -1.34 -1.88
CA GLY A 60 17.62 -0.76 -1.13
C GLY A 60 18.25 0.47 -1.79
N LEU A 61 17.54 1.11 -2.74
CA LEU A 61 17.99 2.32 -3.41
C LEU A 61 17.71 3.58 -2.58
N GLU A 62 16.69 3.51 -1.72
CA GLU A 62 16.30 4.54 -0.76
C GLU A 62 15.94 3.88 0.58
N PRO A 63 15.85 4.62 1.69
CA PRO A 63 15.28 4.11 2.93
C PRO A 63 13.85 3.60 2.70
N LEU A 64 13.49 2.49 3.35
CA LEU A 64 12.13 1.96 3.27
C LEU A 64 11.13 2.99 3.81
N TRP A 65 10.14 3.33 2.99
CA TRP A 65 9.15 4.34 3.35
C TRP A 65 8.46 3.97 4.68
N PRO A 66 8.36 4.87 5.68
CA PRO A 66 7.85 4.53 7.01
C PRO A 66 6.46 3.88 6.99
N LEU A 67 5.59 4.29 6.05
CA LEU A 67 4.28 3.67 5.86
C LEU A 67 4.38 2.18 5.55
N VAL A 68 5.35 1.77 4.72
CA VAL A 68 5.59 0.37 4.36
C VAL A 68 6.29 -0.35 5.50
N ALA A 69 7.34 0.24 6.07
CA ALA A 69 8.09 -0.34 7.18
C ALA A 69 7.19 -0.67 8.37
N ASN A 70 6.31 0.26 8.78
CA ASN A 70 5.39 0.06 9.88
C ASN A 70 4.38 -1.05 9.55
N ALA A 71 3.79 -1.04 8.35
CA ALA A 71 2.81 -2.05 7.95
C ALA A 71 3.38 -3.48 7.91
N LEU A 72 4.67 -3.64 7.60
CA LEU A 72 5.35 -4.94 7.62
C LEU A 72 5.44 -5.50 9.05
N HIS A 73 5.76 -4.64 10.03
CA HIS A 73 5.92 -5.02 11.44
C HIS A 73 4.59 -5.27 12.18
N GLU A 74 3.48 -4.75 11.66
CA GLU A 74 2.16 -4.94 12.26
C GLU A 74 1.66 -6.38 12.14
N GLU A 75 1.00 -6.89 13.19
CA GLU A 75 0.39 -8.22 13.17
C GLU A 75 -0.81 -8.29 12.20
N SER A 76 -1.22 -9.51 11.85
CA SER A 76 -2.48 -9.69 11.12
C SER A 76 -3.68 -9.47 12.05
N PRO A 77 -4.71 -8.71 11.64
CA PRO A 77 -4.93 -8.14 10.31
C PRO A 77 -4.48 -6.68 10.15
N ALA A 78 -3.90 -6.05 11.17
CA ALA A 78 -3.55 -4.63 11.18
C ALA A 78 -2.65 -4.23 9.99
N GLY A 79 -1.55 -4.96 9.78
CA GLY A 79 -0.64 -4.72 8.65
C GLY A 79 -1.21 -5.06 7.27
N LEU A 80 -2.42 -5.62 7.20
CA LEU A 80 -3.07 -6.09 5.97
C LEU A 80 -4.30 -5.26 5.55
N ARG A 81 -4.71 -4.32 6.40
CA ARG A 81 -5.85 -3.40 6.20
C ARG A 81 -5.43 -1.93 6.28
N VAL A 82 -4.18 -1.64 5.94
CA VAL A 82 -3.64 -0.29 6.07
C VAL A 82 -4.26 0.63 5.01
N PRO A 83 -4.93 1.73 5.38
CA PRO A 83 -5.47 2.66 4.40
C PRO A 83 -4.33 3.39 3.70
N LEU A 84 -4.25 3.27 2.37
CA LEU A 84 -3.35 4.09 1.56
C LEU A 84 -3.99 5.46 1.36
N VAL A 85 -3.58 6.39 2.19
CA VAL A 85 -3.87 7.82 2.07
C VAL A 85 -2.54 8.53 2.18
N VAL A 86 -2.05 9.05 1.06
CA VAL A 86 -0.86 9.89 1.07
C VAL A 86 -1.34 11.30 1.33
N PRO A 87 -0.93 11.95 2.44
CA PRO A 87 -1.23 13.36 2.64
C PRO A 87 -0.72 14.10 1.41
N ARG A 88 -1.57 14.90 0.76
CA ARG A 88 -1.08 15.80 -0.30
C ARG A 88 -0.04 16.70 0.36
N SER A 89 1.22 16.55 -0.03
CA SER A 89 2.23 17.52 0.36
C SER A 89 1.75 18.88 -0.13
N THR A 90 1.56 19.83 0.79
CA THR A 90 1.35 21.23 0.42
C THR A 90 2.63 21.90 -0.07
N ALA A 91 3.74 21.15 -0.15
CA ALA A 91 5.03 21.68 -0.55
C ALA A 91 5.41 21.19 -1.94
N SER A 92 5.30 22.12 -2.91
CA SER A 92 6.36 22.32 -3.89
C SER A 92 7.63 22.70 -3.12
N ALA A 93 8.45 21.72 -2.76
CA ALA A 93 9.80 21.96 -2.26
C ALA A 93 10.69 20.79 -2.66
N ALA A 94 11.50 21.06 -3.69
CA ALA A 94 12.79 20.44 -4.02
C ALA A 94 12.89 18.92 -3.84
N ARG A 95 12.75 18.19 -4.95
CA ARG A 95 13.68 17.09 -5.24
C ARG A 95 14.89 17.74 -5.94
N PRO A 96 16.13 17.39 -5.58
CA PRO A 96 17.33 17.93 -6.22
C PRO A 96 17.38 17.62 -7.72
#